data_AF-A0A6G0V1G3-F1
#
_entry.id   AF-A0A6G0V1G3-F1
#
_cell.length_a   1.000
_cell.length_b   1.000
_cell.length_c   1.000
_cell.angle_alpha   90.00
_cell.angle_beta   90.00
_cell.angle_gamma   90.00
#
_symmetry.space_group_name_H-M   'P 1'
#
loop_
_entity.id
_entity.type
_entity.pdbx_description
1 polymer ?
#
loop_
_entity_poly.entity_id
_entity_poly.type
_entity_poly.pdbx_seq_one_letter_code
_entity_poly.pdbx_strand_id
1 'polypeptide(L)'
;MREILELPIAVIVIVDEFTKFANYQLAQDSLSCYCQHYNYPLIRVSLDQEPDLVSRCPQKDFMFQRHCVFREMMLRNPKYHYFYFLDADMGIVNPNHLLEDYINPDADIVFYERIFNFEFMAGSYIVKNTQFGRYFLRDWYSYEDKIPNSFHGTDNAAIHQVFLERFKPEKANACRPTWEASQDWDGVWKYVACVRFNLGMNNTNFGRIEVRQKGTDRVWVRDGWLTGSRWGPRDFIFHGWQNSRLDINRFARWANPFVPSGSGTGFEMNKCSTKMAMLNWAYKDTFLLSNQEVKETLQKEIENVKREFDRITGSM
;
A
#
# COMPACT_ATOMS: atom_id res chain seq x y z
N MET A 1 -15.79 17.05 -20.96
CA MET A 1 -16.02 15.59 -20.96
C MET A 1 -14.79 14.97 -21.58
N ARG A 2 -13.85 14.45 -20.77
CA ARG A 2 -12.77 13.64 -21.33
C ARG A 2 -13.39 12.27 -21.62
N GLU A 3 -13.39 11.85 -22.88
CA GLU A 3 -13.53 10.42 -23.21
C GLU A 3 -12.28 9.73 -22.65
N ILE A 4 -12.36 9.32 -21.39
CA ILE A 4 -11.40 8.40 -20.81
C ILE A 4 -11.79 7.05 -21.40
N LEU A 5 -10.96 6.49 -22.28
CA LEU A 5 -11.02 5.06 -22.60
C LEU A 5 -11.04 4.33 -21.25
N GLU A 6 -12.16 3.67 -20.90
CA GLU A 6 -12.27 2.93 -19.65
C GLU A 6 -11.13 1.90 -19.62
N LEU A 7 -10.13 2.14 -18.76
CA LEU A 7 -9.03 1.21 -18.58
C LEU A 7 -9.58 0.00 -17.81
N PRO A 8 -9.32 -1.25 -18.26
CA PRO A 8 -9.75 -2.41 -17.51
C PRO A 8 -8.97 -2.55 -16.20
N ILE A 9 -9.51 -1.98 -15.11
CA ILE A 9 -8.91 -1.94 -13.78
C ILE A 9 -9.67 -2.88 -12.84
N ALA A 10 -8.96 -3.58 -11.96
CA ALA A 10 -9.56 -4.26 -10.81
C ALA A 10 -8.79 -3.93 -9.52
N VAL A 11 -9.52 -3.88 -8.41
CA VAL A 11 -8.95 -3.72 -7.06
C VAL A 11 -8.99 -5.07 -6.37
N ILE A 12 -7.89 -5.47 -5.75
CA ILE A 12 -7.78 -6.74 -5.01
C ILE A 12 -7.39 -6.44 -3.56
N VAL A 13 -8.15 -7.03 -2.65
CA VAL A 13 -7.87 -7.05 -1.21
C VAL A 13 -7.86 -8.49 -0.73
N ILE A 14 -6.87 -8.85 0.10
CA ILE A 14 -6.65 -10.22 0.57
C ILE A 14 -6.54 -10.20 2.09
N VAL A 15 -7.19 -11.15 2.77
CA VAL A 15 -7.06 -11.39 4.21
C VAL A 15 -6.70 -12.85 4.49
N ASP A 16 -5.95 -13.07 5.57
CA ASP A 16 -5.57 -14.41 6.03
C ASP A 16 -6.77 -15.19 6.60
N GLU A 17 -6.54 -16.46 6.96
CA GLU A 17 -7.60 -17.36 7.43
C GLU A 17 -8.19 -16.95 8.81
N PHE A 18 -7.38 -16.31 9.65
CA PHE A 18 -7.70 -15.88 11.01
C PHE A 18 -8.32 -14.48 11.06
N THR A 19 -7.86 -13.59 10.18
CA THR A 19 -8.25 -12.20 10.13
C THR A 19 -9.47 -12.03 9.24
N LYS A 20 -10.62 -11.74 9.85
CA LYS A 20 -11.84 -11.46 9.09
C LYS A 20 -11.86 -10.00 8.64
N PHE A 21 -12.45 -9.75 7.47
CA PHE A 21 -12.76 -8.40 6.98
C PHE A 21 -13.51 -7.53 8.00
N ALA A 22 -14.24 -8.14 8.95
CA ALA A 22 -14.88 -7.46 10.07
C ALA A 22 -13.90 -6.64 10.94
N ASN A 23 -12.62 -6.99 11.01
CA ASN A 23 -11.60 -6.19 11.70
C ASN A 23 -11.24 -4.89 10.95
N TYR A 24 -11.69 -4.75 9.71
CA TYR A 24 -11.39 -3.63 8.82
C TYR A 24 -12.67 -2.99 8.25
N GLN A 25 -13.79 -3.13 8.96
CA GLN A 25 -15.12 -2.84 8.41
C GLN A 25 -15.21 -1.44 7.76
N LEU A 26 -14.71 -0.37 8.41
CA LEU A 26 -14.77 0.98 7.84
C LEU A 26 -13.93 1.12 6.56
N ALA A 27 -12.73 0.55 6.56
CA ALA A 27 -11.86 0.53 5.39
C ALA A 27 -12.54 -0.17 4.21
N GLN A 28 -13.12 -1.33 4.49
CA GLN A 28 -13.78 -2.15 3.49
C GLN A 28 -15.10 -1.54 2.98
N ASP A 29 -15.91 -0.92 3.84
CA ASP A 29 -17.16 -0.30 3.42
C ASP A 29 -16.90 0.94 2.55
N SER A 30 -15.95 1.79 2.95
CA SER A 30 -15.56 2.96 2.15
C SER A 30 -14.99 2.55 0.79
N LEU A 31 -14.13 1.52 0.74
CA LEU A 31 -13.59 0.98 -0.51
C LEU A 31 -14.67 0.35 -1.38
N SER A 32 -15.57 -0.46 -0.80
CA SER A 32 -16.71 -1.02 -1.54
C SER A 32 -17.61 0.05 -2.12
N CYS A 33 -17.93 1.07 -1.34
CA CYS A 33 -18.79 2.13 -1.81
C CYS A 33 -18.16 2.89 -2.97
N TYR A 34 -16.86 3.20 -2.87
CA TYR A 34 -16.09 3.85 -3.93
C TYR A 34 -16.07 3.01 -5.20
N CYS A 35 -15.73 1.73 -5.08
CA CYS A 35 -15.70 0.81 -6.21
C CYS A 35 -17.09 0.64 -6.86
N GLN A 36 -18.16 0.57 -6.08
CA GLN A 36 -19.52 0.54 -6.61
C GLN A 36 -19.92 1.85 -7.31
N HIS A 37 -19.50 2.99 -6.77
CA HIS A 37 -19.82 4.30 -7.33
C HIS A 37 -19.17 4.52 -8.70
N TYR A 38 -17.89 4.16 -8.82
CA TYR A 38 -17.10 4.31 -10.05
C TYR A 38 -17.10 3.05 -10.93
N ASN A 39 -17.88 2.03 -10.58
CA ASN A 39 -17.96 0.76 -11.29
C ASN A 39 -16.60 0.04 -11.44
N TYR A 40 -15.71 0.17 -10.46
CA TYR A 40 -14.49 -0.62 -10.38
C TYR A 40 -14.79 -2.00 -9.79
N PRO A 41 -14.41 -3.10 -10.46
CA PRO A 41 -14.41 -4.43 -9.89
C PRO A 41 -13.55 -4.51 -8.62
N LEU A 42 -14.18 -4.90 -7.50
CA LEU A 42 -13.51 -5.17 -6.23
C LEU A 42 -13.51 -6.68 -5.97
N ILE A 43 -12.33 -7.28 -5.96
CA ILE A 43 -12.12 -8.70 -5.70
C ILE A 43 -11.59 -8.83 -4.27
N ARG A 44 -12.41 -9.43 -3.40
CA ARG A 44 -12.02 -9.76 -2.03
C ARG A 44 -11.70 -11.23 -1.93
N VAL A 45 -10.54 -11.53 -1.37
CA VAL A 45 -10.08 -12.90 -1.14
C VAL A 45 -9.92 -13.12 0.36
N SER A 46 -10.61 -14.14 0.87
CA SER A 46 -10.46 -14.64 2.24
C SER A 46 -9.87 -16.04 2.14
N LEU A 47 -8.66 -16.26 2.66
CA LEU A 47 -7.93 -17.51 2.40
C LEU A 47 -8.61 -18.75 3.01
N ASP A 48 -9.39 -18.57 4.08
CA ASP A 48 -10.20 -19.63 4.68
C ASP A 48 -11.29 -20.17 3.73
N GLN A 49 -11.60 -19.44 2.65
CA GLN A 49 -12.59 -19.80 1.64
C GLN A 49 -11.96 -20.24 0.31
N GLU A 50 -10.63 -20.25 0.21
CA GLU A 50 -9.90 -20.50 -1.04
C GLU A 50 -8.77 -21.54 -0.86
N PRO A 51 -9.10 -22.80 -0.53
CA PRO A 51 -8.10 -23.85 -0.28
C PRO A 51 -7.18 -24.10 -1.49
N ASP A 52 -7.69 -23.93 -2.71
CA ASP A 52 -6.91 -24.03 -3.93
C ASP A 52 -5.83 -22.93 -4.03
N LEU A 53 -6.12 -21.71 -3.58
CA LEU A 53 -5.13 -20.62 -3.54
C LEU A 53 -4.09 -20.87 -2.46
N VAL A 54 -4.53 -21.32 -1.27
CA VAL A 54 -3.64 -21.69 -0.17
C VAL A 54 -2.66 -22.78 -0.62
N SER A 55 -3.13 -23.80 -1.36
CA SER A 55 -2.26 -24.85 -1.89
C SER A 55 -1.26 -24.36 -2.95
N ARG A 56 -1.63 -23.37 -3.77
CA ARG A 56 -0.74 -22.81 -4.82
C ARG A 56 0.23 -21.77 -4.29
N CYS A 57 -0.11 -21.14 -3.17
CA CYS A 57 0.67 -20.10 -2.50
C CYS A 57 1.11 -20.61 -1.13
N PRO A 58 2.14 -21.47 -1.07
CA PRO A 58 2.52 -22.21 0.13
C PRO A 58 3.35 -21.38 1.12
N GLN A 59 3.45 -20.07 0.92
CA GLN A 59 4.17 -19.18 1.82
C GLN A 59 3.58 -19.27 3.22
N LYS A 60 4.44 -19.35 4.25
CA LYS A 60 4.00 -19.51 5.66
C LYS A 60 3.67 -18.17 6.28
N ASP A 61 4.45 -17.16 5.95
CA ASP A 61 4.21 -15.77 6.29
C ASP A 61 3.18 -15.19 5.32
N PHE A 62 2.01 -14.84 5.86
CA PHE A 62 0.91 -14.23 5.11
C PHE A 62 1.35 -12.98 4.33
N MET A 63 2.33 -12.23 4.85
CA MET A 63 2.84 -11.03 4.21
C MET A 63 3.48 -11.33 2.85
N PHE A 64 4.10 -12.50 2.68
CA PHE A 64 4.55 -12.98 1.37
C PHE A 64 3.40 -13.67 0.59
N GLN A 65 2.59 -14.47 1.28
CA GLN A 65 1.50 -15.25 0.67
C GLN A 65 0.52 -14.38 -0.12
N ARG A 66 0.14 -13.22 0.43
CA ARG A 66 -0.78 -12.27 -0.22
C ARG A 66 -0.30 -11.81 -1.61
N HIS A 67 1.01 -11.72 -1.84
CA HIS A 67 1.56 -11.35 -3.15
C HIS A 67 1.51 -12.51 -4.16
N CYS A 68 1.64 -13.76 -3.69
CA CYS A 68 1.37 -14.92 -4.53
C CYS A 68 -0.11 -15.01 -4.92
N VAL A 69 -0.99 -14.85 -3.94
CA VAL A 69 -2.45 -14.87 -4.14
C VAL A 69 -2.87 -13.76 -5.09
N PHE A 70 -2.33 -12.55 -4.92
CA PHE A 70 -2.56 -11.43 -5.85
C PHE A 70 -2.18 -11.80 -7.29
N ARG A 71 -1.00 -12.39 -7.51
CA ARG A 71 -0.58 -12.89 -8.83
C ARG A 71 -1.53 -13.95 -9.39
N GLU A 72 -1.97 -14.91 -8.59
CA GLU A 72 -2.93 -15.95 -9.02
C GLU A 72 -4.28 -15.32 -9.41
N MET A 73 -4.75 -14.32 -8.67
CA MET A 73 -5.97 -13.60 -9.01
C MET A 73 -5.85 -12.81 -10.31
N MET A 74 -4.68 -12.22 -10.60
CA MET A 74 -4.41 -11.60 -11.90
C MET A 74 -4.50 -12.62 -13.06
N LEU A 75 -4.02 -13.85 -12.84
CA LEU A 75 -4.11 -14.94 -13.83
C LEU A 75 -5.56 -15.42 -14.03
N ARG A 76 -6.34 -15.50 -12.95
CA ARG A 76 -7.78 -15.87 -13.00
C ARG A 76 -8.64 -14.80 -13.67
N ASN A 77 -8.18 -13.55 -13.75
CA ASN A 77 -8.94 -12.42 -14.28
C ASN A 77 -8.24 -11.72 -15.47
N PRO A 78 -7.96 -12.43 -16.58
CA PRO A 78 -7.17 -11.90 -17.69
C PRO A 78 -7.84 -10.73 -18.44
N LYS A 79 -9.14 -10.50 -18.21
CA LYS A 79 -9.90 -9.38 -18.78
C LYS A 79 -9.48 -8.01 -18.24
N TYR A 80 -8.79 -7.95 -17.11
CA TYR A 80 -8.26 -6.69 -16.56
C TYR A 80 -6.79 -6.51 -16.91
N HIS A 81 -6.43 -5.28 -17.24
CA HIS A 81 -5.09 -4.88 -17.64
C HIS A 81 -4.27 -4.35 -16.47
N TYR A 82 -4.92 -3.67 -15.52
CA TYR A 82 -4.29 -3.08 -14.35
C TYR A 82 -4.95 -3.59 -13.08
N PHE A 83 -4.14 -3.93 -12.09
CA PHE A 83 -4.59 -4.41 -10.79
C PHE A 83 -4.01 -3.54 -9.69
N TYR A 84 -4.88 -3.04 -8.82
CA TYR A 84 -4.50 -2.41 -7.56
C TYR A 84 -4.47 -3.48 -6.48
N PHE A 85 -3.31 -3.68 -5.87
CA PHE A 85 -3.23 -4.37 -4.59
C PHE A 85 -3.44 -3.34 -3.48
N LEU A 86 -4.34 -3.61 -2.53
CA LEU A 86 -4.53 -2.80 -1.33
C LEU A 86 -4.65 -3.72 -0.11
N ASP A 87 -3.96 -3.38 0.97
CA ASP A 87 -4.15 -4.03 2.26
C ASP A 87 -5.56 -3.81 2.80
N ALA A 88 -6.04 -4.76 3.60
CA ALA A 88 -7.41 -4.76 4.07
C ALA A 88 -7.77 -3.58 4.98
N ASP A 89 -6.77 -2.93 5.59
CA ASP A 89 -6.96 -1.74 6.43
C ASP A 89 -6.80 -0.42 5.66
N MET A 90 -6.83 -0.45 4.32
CA MET A 90 -6.82 0.74 3.48
C MET A 90 -8.24 1.19 3.13
N GLY A 91 -8.60 2.40 3.54
CA GLY A 91 -9.93 2.98 3.35
C GLY A 91 -9.93 4.27 2.52
N ILE A 92 -11.03 4.52 1.82
CA ILE A 92 -11.19 5.70 0.97
C ILE A 92 -11.58 6.88 1.85
N VAL A 93 -10.62 7.78 2.10
CA VAL A 93 -10.90 9.00 2.86
C VAL A 93 -11.56 10.06 1.98
N ASN A 94 -11.27 10.10 0.69
CA ASN A 94 -11.81 11.10 -0.23
C ASN A 94 -12.14 10.46 -1.58
N PRO A 95 -13.42 10.34 -1.96
CA PRO A 95 -13.82 9.63 -3.16
C PRO A 95 -13.59 10.44 -4.45
N ASN A 96 -13.15 11.71 -4.38
CA ASN A 96 -13.03 12.60 -5.54
C ASN A 96 -11.80 12.33 -6.45
N HIS A 97 -11.26 11.10 -6.43
CA HIS A 97 -10.09 10.70 -7.21
C HIS A 97 -10.43 9.46 -8.03
N LEU A 98 -9.85 9.34 -9.23
CA LEU A 98 -10.02 8.18 -10.08
C LEU A 98 -8.78 7.28 -10.02
N LEU A 99 -8.96 5.96 -10.13
CA LEU A 99 -7.83 5.03 -10.18
C LEU A 99 -6.96 5.25 -11.43
N GLU A 100 -7.53 5.74 -12.52
CA GLU A 100 -6.81 6.06 -13.75
C GLU A 100 -5.73 7.12 -13.53
N ASP A 101 -5.95 8.08 -12.63
CA ASP A 101 -5.02 9.20 -12.38
C ASP A 101 -3.66 8.74 -11.86
N TYR A 102 -3.61 7.53 -11.27
CA TYR A 102 -2.41 6.96 -10.70
C TYR A 102 -1.78 5.86 -11.58
N ILE A 103 -2.32 5.57 -12.76
CA ILE A 103 -1.71 4.60 -13.68
C ILE A 103 -0.57 5.25 -14.46
N ASN A 104 0.52 4.51 -14.62
CA ASN A 104 1.58 4.85 -15.57
C ASN A 104 1.54 3.83 -16.73
N PRO A 105 1.19 4.22 -17.96
CA PRO A 105 1.07 3.29 -19.08
C PRO A 105 2.40 2.64 -19.49
N ASP A 106 3.52 3.31 -19.21
CA ASP A 106 4.88 2.89 -19.57
C ASP A 106 5.54 1.99 -18.52
N ALA A 107 4.94 1.89 -17.32
CA ALA A 107 5.39 0.99 -16.27
C ALA A 107 4.53 -0.27 -16.22
N ASP A 108 5.16 -1.39 -15.90
CA ASP A 108 4.45 -2.61 -15.55
C ASP A 108 4.07 -2.66 -14.07
N ILE A 109 4.85 -1.99 -13.23
CA ILE A 109 4.60 -1.92 -11.79
C ILE A 109 4.83 -0.49 -11.31
N VAL A 110 3.93 0.00 -10.47
CA VAL A 110 4.07 1.29 -9.79
C VAL A 110 4.08 1.04 -8.28
N PHE A 111 5.24 1.30 -7.68
CA PHE A 111 5.40 1.42 -6.23
C PHE A 111 5.51 2.89 -5.83
N TYR A 112 5.58 3.13 -4.53
CA TYR A 112 5.86 4.44 -3.97
C TYR A 112 6.54 4.31 -2.61
N GLU A 113 7.19 5.38 -2.19
CA GLU A 113 7.86 5.46 -0.91
C GLU A 113 6.87 5.74 0.23
N ARG A 114 7.01 5.03 1.35
CA ARG A 114 6.32 5.36 2.61
C ARG A 114 6.85 6.67 3.17
N ILE A 115 5.99 7.49 3.78
CA ILE A 115 6.39 8.83 4.23
C ILE A 115 7.42 8.77 5.36
N PHE A 116 7.13 8.02 6.44
CA PHE A 116 7.86 8.06 7.71
C PHE A 116 9.10 7.15 7.80
N ASN A 117 9.47 6.45 6.73
CA ASN A 117 10.66 5.59 6.73
C ASN A 117 11.24 5.44 5.31
N PHE A 118 12.23 4.58 5.11
CA PHE A 118 12.94 4.44 3.83
C PHE A 118 12.30 3.43 2.87
N GLU A 119 11.15 2.85 3.24
CA GLU A 119 10.57 1.72 2.55
C GLU A 119 9.84 2.11 1.28
N PHE A 120 9.89 1.23 0.28
CA PHE A 120 8.82 1.08 -0.69
C PHE A 120 7.61 0.43 0.00
N MET A 121 6.42 1.01 -0.17
CA MET A 121 5.19 0.43 0.40
C MET A 121 4.89 -0.94 -0.22
N ALA A 122 4.80 -2.01 0.58
CA ALA A 122 4.30 -3.29 0.10
C ALA A 122 2.78 -3.46 0.20
N GLY A 123 2.15 -2.71 1.12
CA GLY A 123 0.71 -2.82 1.36
C GLY A 123 -0.17 -2.25 0.25
N SER A 124 0.42 -1.56 -0.74
CA SER A 124 -0.31 -1.08 -1.90
C SER A 124 0.62 -0.78 -3.07
N TYR A 125 0.23 -1.23 -4.26
CA TYR A 125 0.95 -1.02 -5.51
C TYR A 125 0.05 -1.34 -6.71
N ILE A 126 0.44 -0.88 -7.89
CA ILE A 126 -0.29 -1.12 -9.14
C ILE A 126 0.53 -2.08 -10.00
N VAL A 127 -0.09 -3.12 -10.55
CA VAL A 127 0.55 -4.05 -11.49
C VAL A 127 -0.25 -4.15 -12.77
N LYS A 128 0.41 -3.89 -13.89
CA LYS A 128 -0.08 -4.23 -15.24
C LYS A 128 0.05 -5.74 -15.43
N ASN A 129 -0.97 -6.39 -16.00
CA ASN A 129 -1.04 -7.85 -16.13
C ASN A 129 -0.13 -8.41 -17.25
N THR A 130 1.16 -8.10 -17.18
CA THR A 130 2.20 -8.58 -18.08
C THR A 130 2.93 -9.77 -17.48
N GLN A 131 3.72 -10.46 -18.31
CA GLN A 131 4.63 -11.50 -17.83
C GLN A 131 5.66 -10.94 -16.83
N PHE A 132 6.20 -9.75 -17.08
CA PHE A 132 7.20 -9.15 -16.20
C PHE A 132 6.60 -8.79 -14.82
N GLY A 133 5.42 -8.19 -14.76
CA GLY A 133 4.73 -7.88 -13.51
C GLY A 133 4.49 -9.14 -12.67
N ARG A 134 3.97 -10.21 -13.30
CA ARG A 134 3.74 -11.49 -12.63
C ARG A 134 5.02 -12.20 -12.20
N TYR A 135 6.13 -12.03 -12.92
CA TYR A 135 7.42 -12.61 -12.54
C TYR A 135 8.09 -11.85 -11.41
N PHE A 136 8.00 -10.51 -11.40
CA PHE A 136 8.48 -9.73 -10.27
C PHE A 136 7.78 -10.12 -8.97
N LEU A 137 6.45 -10.25 -9.00
CA LEU A 137 5.68 -10.72 -7.83
C LEU A 137 6.15 -12.10 -7.36
N ARG A 138 6.41 -13.04 -8.28
CA ARG A 138 6.99 -14.35 -7.95
C ARG A 138 8.37 -14.24 -7.31
N ASP A 139 9.25 -13.45 -7.89
CA ASP A 139 10.60 -13.27 -7.35
C ASP A 139 10.54 -12.67 -5.93
N TRP A 140 9.53 -11.83 -5.66
CA TRP A 140 9.30 -11.23 -4.35
C TRP A 140 8.64 -12.17 -3.33
N TYR A 141 7.52 -12.82 -3.65
CA TYR A 141 6.89 -13.73 -2.67
C TYR A 141 7.74 -14.96 -2.39
N SER A 142 8.53 -15.44 -3.35
CA SER A 142 9.46 -16.55 -3.15
C SER A 142 10.72 -16.14 -2.37
N TYR A 143 10.86 -14.86 -2.03
CA TYR A 143 11.98 -14.38 -1.23
C TYR A 143 11.85 -14.77 0.26
N GLU A 144 10.69 -15.29 0.69
CA GLU A 144 10.47 -15.82 2.05
C GLU A 144 11.58 -16.82 2.46
N ASP A 145 12.02 -17.69 1.55
CA ASP A 145 13.07 -18.69 1.82
C ASP A 145 14.48 -18.10 1.98
N LYS A 146 14.66 -16.79 1.72
CA LYS A 146 15.96 -16.11 1.69
C LYS A 146 16.11 -15.03 2.77
N ILE A 147 15.06 -14.73 3.52
CA ILE A 147 15.12 -13.76 4.62
C ILE A 147 16.04 -14.29 5.75
N PRO A 148 16.69 -13.41 6.53
CA PRO A 148 17.50 -13.85 7.65
C PRO A 148 16.63 -14.35 8.82
N ASN A 149 17.20 -15.19 9.67
CA ASN A 149 16.55 -15.69 10.91
C ASN A 149 16.43 -14.62 12.02
N SER A 150 16.89 -13.40 11.76
CA SER A 150 16.85 -12.24 12.65
C SER A 150 15.51 -11.50 12.53
N PHE A 151 15.32 -10.39 13.25
CA PHE A 151 14.14 -9.55 13.01
C PHE A 151 14.25 -8.94 11.61
N HIS A 152 13.44 -9.43 10.67
CA HIS A 152 13.69 -9.20 9.25
C HIS A 152 12.70 -8.24 8.57
N GLY A 153 11.55 -7.90 9.18
CA GLY A 153 10.58 -6.98 8.57
C GLY A 153 9.74 -7.55 7.42
N THR A 154 9.71 -8.88 7.28
CA THR A 154 8.85 -9.63 6.33
C THR A 154 9.01 -9.19 4.86
N ASP A 155 7.91 -9.12 4.10
CA ASP A 155 7.84 -8.75 2.69
C ASP A 155 8.28 -7.30 2.43
N ASN A 156 7.95 -6.37 3.32
CA ASN A 156 8.31 -4.95 3.28
C ASN A 156 9.82 -4.77 3.19
N ALA A 157 10.59 -5.52 3.97
CA ALA A 157 12.04 -5.50 3.90
C ALA A 157 12.54 -6.27 2.66
N ALA A 158 11.99 -7.46 2.41
CA ALA A 158 12.46 -8.34 1.34
C ALA A 158 12.34 -7.73 -0.07
N ILE A 159 11.33 -6.88 -0.33
CA ILE A 159 11.21 -6.21 -1.63
C ILE A 159 12.48 -5.40 -1.96
N HIS A 160 13.12 -4.80 -0.95
CA HIS A 160 14.33 -4.00 -1.14
C HIS A 160 15.48 -4.89 -1.62
N GLN A 161 15.63 -6.08 -1.05
CA GLN A 161 16.62 -7.05 -1.52
C GLN A 161 16.34 -7.51 -2.95
N VAL A 162 15.07 -7.75 -3.29
CA VAL A 162 14.65 -8.11 -4.67
C VAL A 162 15.04 -7.01 -5.66
N PHE A 163 14.84 -5.73 -5.31
CA PHE A 163 15.29 -4.61 -6.13
C PHE A 163 16.82 -4.57 -6.24
N LEU A 164 17.54 -4.73 -5.14
CA LEU A 164 19.00 -4.67 -5.14
C LEU A 164 19.61 -5.77 -6.01
N GLU A 165 19.19 -7.02 -5.82
CA GLU A 165 19.66 -8.15 -6.63
C GLU A 165 19.33 -7.98 -8.12
N ARG A 166 18.16 -7.43 -8.44
CA ARG A 166 17.72 -7.29 -9.83
C ARG A 166 18.40 -6.13 -10.56
N PHE A 167 18.59 -5.00 -9.90
CA PHE A 167 18.99 -3.75 -10.55
C PHE A 167 20.42 -3.30 -10.22
N LYS A 168 21.01 -3.85 -9.17
CA LYS A 168 22.40 -3.63 -8.73
C LYS A 168 23.02 -4.96 -8.24
N PRO A 169 23.05 -6.01 -9.09
CA PRO A 169 23.54 -7.34 -8.67
C PRO A 169 24.95 -7.32 -8.09
N GLU A 170 25.80 -6.39 -8.53
CA GLU A 170 27.14 -6.16 -7.98
C GLU A 170 27.15 -5.69 -6.52
N LYS A 171 26.01 -5.21 -6.01
CA LYS A 171 25.79 -4.77 -4.62
C LYS A 171 24.88 -5.71 -3.83
N ALA A 172 24.45 -6.85 -4.39
CA ALA A 172 23.47 -7.74 -3.77
C ALA A 172 23.78 -8.11 -2.30
N ASN A 173 25.07 -8.28 -1.96
CA ASN A 173 25.49 -8.66 -0.61
C ASN A 173 25.87 -7.47 0.29
N ALA A 174 25.88 -6.24 -0.22
CA ALA A 174 26.42 -5.07 0.50
C ALA A 174 25.66 -4.79 1.81
N CYS A 175 24.34 -5.03 1.83
CA CYS A 175 23.48 -4.72 2.97
C CYS A 175 23.06 -5.96 3.78
N ARG A 176 23.51 -7.16 3.37
CA ARG A 176 23.14 -8.43 3.98
C ARG A 176 23.56 -8.52 5.46
N PRO A 177 24.79 -8.11 5.87
CA PRO A 177 25.18 -8.15 7.28
C PRO A 177 24.29 -7.28 8.18
N THR A 178 23.88 -6.10 7.69
CA THR A 178 22.97 -5.21 8.42
C THR A 178 21.59 -5.85 8.63
N TRP A 179 21.08 -6.55 7.62
CA TRP A 179 19.80 -7.26 7.72
C TRP A 179 19.89 -8.42 8.73
N GLU A 180 20.94 -9.23 8.64
CA GLU A 180 21.19 -10.36 9.53
C GLU A 180 21.41 -9.94 11.00
N ALA A 181 21.93 -8.74 11.23
CA ALA A 181 22.12 -8.18 12.56
C ALA A 181 20.87 -7.48 13.14
N SER A 182 19.78 -7.35 12.37
CA SER A 182 18.58 -6.62 12.79
C SER A 182 17.84 -7.30 13.94
N GLN A 183 17.51 -6.55 14.99
CA GLN A 183 16.81 -7.06 16.19
C GLN A 183 15.41 -6.45 16.35
N ASP A 184 15.13 -5.37 15.62
CA ASP A 184 13.92 -4.56 15.70
C ASP A 184 13.72 -3.76 14.40
N TRP A 185 12.71 -2.90 14.38
CA TRP A 185 12.40 -2.02 13.25
C TRP A 185 13.52 -1.02 12.94
N ASP A 186 14.27 -0.53 13.94
CA ASP A 186 15.40 0.36 13.71
C ASP A 186 16.53 -0.35 12.95
N GLY A 187 16.78 -1.62 13.27
CA GLY A 187 17.68 -2.50 12.51
C GLY A 187 17.23 -2.67 11.06
N VAL A 188 15.94 -3.00 10.87
CA VAL A 188 15.36 -3.14 9.53
C VAL A 188 15.45 -1.83 8.74
N TRP A 189 15.16 -0.68 9.34
CA TRP A 189 15.26 0.60 8.65
C TRP A 189 16.71 0.95 8.29
N LYS A 190 17.70 0.61 9.12
CA LYS A 190 19.13 0.74 8.73
C LYS A 190 19.47 -0.16 7.53
N TYR A 191 18.95 -1.39 7.50
CA TYR A 191 19.09 -2.28 6.36
C TYR A 191 18.45 -1.67 5.10
N VAL A 192 17.19 -1.22 5.19
CA VAL A 192 16.47 -0.60 4.06
C VAL A 192 17.21 0.65 3.59
N ALA A 193 17.71 1.49 4.50
CA ALA A 193 18.51 2.66 4.16
C ALA A 193 19.78 2.29 3.36
N CYS A 194 20.51 1.26 3.79
CA CYS A 194 21.66 0.73 3.04
C CYS A 194 21.26 0.31 1.61
N VAL A 195 20.13 -0.38 1.46
CA VAL A 195 19.67 -0.82 0.15
C VAL A 195 19.30 0.38 -0.73
N ARG A 196 18.53 1.33 -0.19
CA ARG A 196 18.13 2.56 -0.89
C ARG A 196 19.34 3.41 -1.29
N PHE A 197 20.39 3.44 -0.47
CA PHE A 197 21.67 4.08 -0.80
C PHE A 197 22.30 3.45 -2.05
N ASN A 198 22.43 2.11 -2.07
CA ASN A 198 23.03 1.39 -3.21
C ASN A 198 22.16 1.46 -4.49
N LEU A 199 20.83 1.53 -4.36
CA LEU A 199 19.92 1.71 -5.49
C LEU A 199 19.92 3.14 -6.05
N GLY A 200 20.44 4.11 -5.29
CA GLY A 200 20.28 5.53 -5.53
C GLY A 200 18.95 6.01 -4.98
N MET A 201 18.97 6.75 -3.88
CA MET A 201 17.75 7.19 -3.18
C MET A 201 16.75 7.92 -4.10
N ASN A 202 17.24 8.81 -4.96
CA ASN A 202 16.41 9.57 -5.89
C ASN A 202 16.03 8.80 -7.17
N ASN A 203 16.46 7.54 -7.30
CA ASN A 203 16.11 6.74 -8.46
C ASN A 203 14.65 6.29 -8.37
N THR A 204 13.85 6.76 -9.31
CA THR A 204 12.41 6.51 -9.42
C THR A 204 12.05 5.59 -10.59
N ASN A 205 13.03 5.21 -11.42
CA ASN A 205 12.80 4.42 -12.63
C ASN A 205 13.77 3.24 -12.69
N PHE A 206 13.20 2.04 -12.63
CA PHE A 206 13.92 0.76 -12.73
C PHE A 206 13.50 0.01 -14.00
N GLY A 207 13.43 0.73 -15.12
CA GLY A 207 13.01 0.23 -16.42
C GLY A 207 11.50 0.06 -16.50
N ARG A 208 11.00 -1.14 -16.16
CA ARG A 208 9.56 -1.47 -16.19
C ARG A 208 8.86 -1.23 -14.85
N ILE A 209 9.57 -0.70 -13.86
CA ILE A 209 9.04 -0.40 -12.53
C ILE A 209 9.26 1.09 -12.26
N GLU A 210 8.17 1.79 -11.94
CA GLU A 210 8.20 3.14 -11.39
C GLU A 210 8.13 3.08 -9.86
N VAL A 211 8.92 3.90 -9.18
CA VAL A 211 8.80 4.17 -7.75
C VAL A 211 8.52 5.67 -7.59
N ARG A 212 7.36 6.01 -7.04
CA ARG A 212 6.98 7.40 -6.80
C ARG A 212 7.53 7.90 -5.48
N GLN A 213 8.11 9.09 -5.51
CA GLN A 213 8.63 9.75 -4.32
C GLN A 213 7.49 10.14 -3.38
N LYS A 214 7.74 10.00 -2.08
CA LYS A 214 6.85 10.50 -1.03
C LYS A 214 6.65 12.01 -1.14
N GLY A 215 5.48 12.49 -0.74
CA GLY A 215 5.14 13.93 -0.77
C GLY A 215 4.76 14.46 -2.16
N THR A 216 4.65 13.61 -3.17
CA THR A 216 4.15 13.98 -4.50
C THR A 216 2.66 13.68 -4.64
N ASP A 217 1.96 14.45 -5.47
CA ASP A 217 0.53 14.24 -5.77
C ASP A 217 0.26 12.94 -6.57
N ARG A 218 1.32 12.20 -6.94
CA ARG A 218 1.23 10.94 -7.69
C ARG A 218 1.09 9.73 -6.76
N VAL A 219 1.13 9.91 -5.44
CA VAL A 219 0.93 8.83 -4.47
C VAL A 219 -0.51 8.81 -4.00
N TRP A 220 -1.16 7.64 -4.00
CA TRP A 220 -2.59 7.50 -3.71
C TRP A 220 -2.92 7.08 -2.27
N VAL A 221 -1.95 6.50 -1.54
CA VAL A 221 -2.13 6.12 -0.13
C VAL A 221 -1.07 6.76 0.74
N ARG A 222 -1.48 7.21 1.93
CA ARG A 222 -0.55 7.47 3.03
C ARG A 222 -1.09 6.91 4.34
N ASP A 223 -0.20 6.75 5.31
CA ASP A 223 -0.59 6.41 6.67
C ASP A 223 -1.40 7.56 7.30
N GLY A 224 -2.65 7.28 7.68
CA GLY A 224 -3.55 8.31 8.20
C GLY A 224 -3.11 8.87 9.56
N TRP A 225 -2.38 8.08 10.35
CA TRP A 225 -1.92 8.48 11.68
C TRP A 225 -0.89 9.62 11.64
N LEU A 226 -0.19 9.82 10.52
CA LEU A 226 0.80 10.91 10.35
C LEU A 226 0.20 12.30 10.51
N THR A 227 -1.10 12.45 10.27
CA THR A 227 -1.85 13.70 10.42
C THR A 227 -2.96 13.58 11.47
N GLY A 228 -2.95 12.53 12.30
CA GLY A 228 -4.03 12.25 13.24
C GLY A 228 -5.37 12.04 12.56
N SER A 229 -5.38 11.34 11.41
CA SER A 229 -6.55 11.12 10.54
C SER A 229 -7.12 12.38 9.87
N ARG A 230 -6.46 13.54 9.99
CA ARG A 230 -6.83 14.74 9.24
C ARG A 230 -6.42 14.62 7.78
N TRP A 231 -7.20 15.18 6.87
CA TRP A 231 -7.02 15.01 5.43
C TRP A 231 -7.36 16.30 4.67
N GLY A 232 -6.83 16.42 3.46
CA GLY A 232 -7.10 17.54 2.55
C GLY A 232 -7.49 17.07 1.15
N PRO A 233 -7.98 17.95 0.27
CA PRO A 233 -8.54 17.57 -1.03
C PRO A 233 -7.67 16.68 -1.93
N ARG A 234 -6.35 16.65 -1.77
CA ARG A 234 -5.42 15.79 -2.50
C ARG A 234 -5.24 14.39 -1.91
N ASP A 235 -5.63 14.17 -0.66
CA ASP A 235 -5.63 12.83 -0.08
C ASP A 235 -6.69 11.97 -0.77
N PHE A 236 -6.44 10.68 -0.90
CA PHE A 236 -7.34 9.70 -1.52
C PHE A 236 -7.62 8.51 -0.59
N ILE A 237 -6.59 7.70 -0.31
CA ILE A 237 -6.70 6.50 0.53
C ILE A 237 -5.85 6.66 1.80
N PHE A 238 -6.40 6.25 2.94
CA PHE A 238 -5.64 6.09 4.18
C PHE A 238 -5.35 4.64 4.50
N HIS A 239 -4.10 4.38 4.83
CA HIS A 239 -3.65 3.12 5.42
C HIS A 239 -3.80 3.15 6.95
N GLY A 240 -4.06 1.98 7.55
CA GLY A 240 -4.04 1.76 8.99
C GLY A 240 -5.40 1.82 9.69
N TRP A 241 -6.52 1.69 8.97
CA TRP A 241 -7.88 1.67 9.54
C TRP A 241 -8.27 0.32 10.14
N GLN A 242 -7.42 -0.20 11.02
CA GLN A 242 -7.68 -1.42 11.79
C GLN A 242 -8.61 -1.08 12.96
N ASN A 243 -9.71 -1.81 13.13
CA ASN A 243 -10.66 -1.58 14.23
C ASN A 243 -9.98 -1.71 15.60
N SER A 244 -8.99 -2.60 15.73
CA SER A 244 -8.17 -2.77 16.94
C SER A 244 -7.30 -1.56 17.32
N ARG A 245 -7.21 -0.53 16.45
CA ARG A 245 -6.46 0.72 16.67
C ARG A 245 -7.34 1.97 16.64
N LEU A 246 -8.65 1.81 16.45
CA LEU A 246 -9.60 2.92 16.43
C LEU A 246 -9.70 3.51 17.84
N ASP A 247 -9.32 4.78 17.98
CA ASP A 247 -9.40 5.56 19.23
C ASP A 247 -8.67 4.94 20.44
N ILE A 248 -7.74 4.02 20.20
CA ILE A 248 -6.93 3.36 21.23
C ILE A 248 -5.54 3.99 21.28
N ASN A 249 -5.05 4.31 22.47
CA ASN A 249 -3.72 4.91 22.68
C ASN A 249 -2.58 3.91 22.42
N ARG A 250 -2.31 3.63 21.15
CA ARG A 250 -1.24 2.76 20.65
C ARG A 250 -0.59 3.38 19.41
N PHE A 251 0.60 2.94 19.05
CA PHE A 251 1.21 3.30 17.76
C PHE A 251 0.22 3.11 16.59
N ALA A 252 0.27 4.02 15.62
CA ALA A 252 -0.66 4.08 14.49
C ALA A 252 -2.15 4.14 14.90
N ARG A 253 -2.45 4.74 16.06
CA ARG A 253 -3.81 5.14 16.42
C ARG A 253 -4.41 5.98 15.30
N TRP A 254 -5.68 5.75 15.02
CA TRP A 254 -6.47 6.58 14.12
C TRP A 254 -7.83 6.89 14.75
N ALA A 255 -8.50 7.91 14.21
CA ALA A 255 -9.83 8.32 14.59
C ALA A 255 -10.71 8.38 13.34
N ASN A 256 -11.98 8.02 13.47
CA ASN A 256 -12.91 8.03 12.34
C ASN A 256 -13.20 9.48 11.88
N PRO A 257 -12.80 9.89 10.65
CA PRO A 257 -13.01 11.25 10.15
C PRO A 257 -14.46 11.51 9.73
N PHE A 258 -15.29 10.48 9.61
CA PHE A 258 -16.67 10.59 9.15
C PHE A 258 -17.64 10.91 10.28
N VAL A 259 -18.71 11.63 9.96
CA VAL A 259 -19.90 11.74 10.80
C VAL A 259 -20.63 10.40 10.73
N PRO A 260 -20.89 9.73 11.87
CA PRO A 260 -21.65 8.49 11.85
C PRO A 260 -23.06 8.74 11.30
N SER A 261 -23.42 8.10 10.18
CA SER A 261 -24.80 8.06 9.67
C SER A 261 -25.38 6.65 9.83
N GLY A 262 -26.36 6.47 10.71
CA GLY A 262 -27.01 5.17 10.93
C GLY A 262 -26.26 4.22 11.88
N SER A 263 -26.40 2.90 11.67
CA SER A 263 -25.79 1.84 12.48
C SER A 263 -24.50 1.30 11.86
N GLY A 264 -23.50 0.93 12.68
CA GLY A 264 -22.24 0.32 12.20
C GLY A 264 -21.19 1.37 11.82
N THR A 265 -20.58 1.23 10.64
CA THR A 265 -19.50 2.12 10.13
C THR A 265 -19.97 3.48 9.65
N GLY A 266 -21.27 3.62 9.38
CA GLY A 266 -21.86 4.84 8.83
C GLY A 266 -22.10 4.82 7.32
N PHE A 267 -21.58 3.83 6.58
CA PHE A 267 -21.72 3.74 5.13
C PHE A 267 -23.02 3.02 4.74
N GLU A 268 -23.90 3.71 4.00
CA GLU A 268 -25.13 3.17 3.45
C GLU A 268 -24.87 2.58 2.06
N MET A 269 -24.63 1.27 2.02
CA MET A 269 -24.20 0.56 0.80
C MET A 269 -25.20 0.65 -0.36
N ASN A 270 -26.50 0.75 -0.08
CA ASN A 270 -27.54 0.94 -1.09
C ASN A 270 -27.44 2.28 -1.84
N LYS A 271 -26.77 3.30 -1.27
CA LYS A 271 -26.55 4.60 -1.93
C LYS A 271 -25.37 4.57 -2.90
N CYS A 272 -24.45 3.64 -2.77
CA CYS A 272 -23.16 3.66 -3.48
C CYS A 272 -23.30 3.55 -5.00
N SER A 273 -24.31 2.87 -5.52
CA SER A 273 -24.61 2.79 -6.96
C SER A 273 -25.57 3.89 -7.45
N THR A 274 -25.75 4.96 -6.68
CA THR A 274 -26.71 6.04 -6.99
C THR A 274 -26.01 7.40 -7.03
N LYS A 275 -26.74 8.44 -7.46
CA LYS A 275 -26.28 9.84 -7.37
C LYS A 275 -26.03 10.32 -5.93
N MET A 276 -26.47 9.55 -4.92
CA MET A 276 -26.31 9.86 -3.50
C MET A 276 -25.06 9.22 -2.88
N ALA A 277 -24.23 8.50 -3.64
CA ALA A 277 -23.05 7.80 -3.11
C ALA A 277 -22.13 8.72 -2.29
N MET A 278 -21.91 9.94 -2.77
CA MET A 278 -21.04 10.94 -2.13
C MET A 278 -21.51 11.35 -0.73
N LEU A 279 -22.79 11.15 -0.39
CA LEU A 279 -23.32 11.43 0.95
C LEU A 279 -22.76 10.48 2.02
N ASN A 280 -22.22 9.32 1.64
CA ASN A 280 -21.55 8.41 2.58
C ASN A 280 -20.23 8.99 3.12
N TRP A 281 -19.64 9.97 2.42
CA TRP A 281 -18.45 10.69 2.85
C TRP A 281 -18.85 12.03 3.51
N ALA A 282 -19.67 11.95 4.56
CA ALA A 282 -19.96 13.07 5.44
C ALA A 282 -18.85 13.20 6.49
N TYR A 283 -18.17 14.35 6.57
CA TYR A 283 -16.98 14.52 7.40
C TYR A 283 -17.25 15.34 8.65
N LYS A 284 -16.52 15.03 9.73
CA LYS A 284 -16.37 15.90 10.88
C LYS A 284 -15.42 17.04 10.50
N ASP A 285 -15.87 18.29 10.61
CA ASP A 285 -15.09 19.48 10.20
C ASP A 285 -13.68 19.53 10.80
N THR A 286 -13.50 19.00 12.01
CA THR A 286 -12.19 18.96 12.71
C THR A 286 -11.11 18.11 12.02
N PHE A 287 -11.49 17.28 11.04
CA PHE A 287 -10.58 16.45 10.26
C PHE A 287 -10.26 17.02 8.87
N LEU A 288 -10.96 18.08 8.44
CA LEU A 288 -10.72 18.73 7.17
C LEU A 288 -9.62 19.78 7.30
N LEU A 289 -8.61 19.68 6.44
CA LEU A 289 -7.52 20.64 6.33
C LEU A 289 -7.38 21.10 4.87
N SER A 290 -6.74 22.24 4.68
CA SER A 290 -6.27 22.63 3.36
C SER A 290 -5.14 21.72 2.89
N ASN A 291 -4.95 21.65 1.57
CA ASN A 291 -3.80 20.92 0.99
C ASN A 291 -2.46 21.43 1.51
N GLN A 292 -2.37 22.74 1.82
CA GLN A 292 -1.15 23.35 2.32
C GLN A 292 -0.84 22.88 3.75
N GLU A 293 -1.83 22.84 4.64
CA GLU A 293 -1.65 22.36 6.03
C GLU A 293 -1.25 20.88 6.09
N VAL A 294 -1.89 20.03 5.26
CA VAL A 294 -1.50 18.61 5.14
C VAL A 294 -0.06 18.52 4.63
N LYS A 295 0.27 19.25 3.56
CA LYS A 295 1.61 19.24 2.98
C LYS A 295 2.68 19.67 3.99
N GLU A 296 2.46 20.76 4.72
CA GLU A 296 3.40 21.24 5.74
C GLU A 296 3.59 20.22 6.87
N THR A 297 2.53 19.51 7.28
CA THR A 297 2.62 18.47 8.29
C THR A 297 3.46 17.30 7.81
N LEU A 298 3.18 16.80 6.60
CA LEU A 298 3.91 15.66 6.02
C LEU A 298 5.34 16.02 5.64
N GLN A 299 5.60 17.26 5.21
CA GLN A 299 6.93 17.71 4.82
C GLN A 299 7.92 17.69 5.99
N LYS A 300 7.46 18.03 7.20
CA LYS A 300 8.29 17.91 8.42
C LYS A 300 8.75 16.47 8.64
N GLU A 301 7.86 15.51 8.43
CA GLU A 301 8.20 14.09 8.56
C GLU A 301 9.16 13.64 7.46
N ILE A 302 8.92 14.05 6.22
CA ILE A 302 9.82 13.76 5.08
C ILE A 302 11.24 14.29 5.34
N GLU A 303 11.36 15.50 5.90
CA GLU A 303 12.64 16.10 6.26
C GLU A 303 13.32 15.39 7.44
N ASN A 304 12.55 14.93 8.42
CA ASN A 304 13.07 14.10 9.52
C ASN A 304 13.67 12.80 8.98
N VAL A 305 12.92 12.10 8.15
CA VAL A 305 13.35 10.85 7.50
C VAL A 305 14.60 11.11 6.65
N LYS A 306 14.63 12.19 5.87
CA LYS A 306 15.83 12.54 5.09
C LYS A 306 17.06 12.74 5.98
N ARG A 307 16.94 13.50 7.08
CA ARG A 307 18.06 13.69 8.02
C ARG A 307 18.51 12.38 8.66
N GLU A 308 17.56 11.51 9.00
CA GLU A 308 17.89 10.20 9.55
C GLU A 308 18.62 9.32 8.53
N PHE A 309 18.17 9.32 7.27
CA PHE A 309 18.85 8.63 6.19
C PHE A 309 20.29 9.10 6.05
N ASP A 310 20.51 10.42 5.93
CA ASP A 310 21.83 11.02 5.77
C ASP A 310 22.75 10.64 6.96
N ARG A 311 22.20 10.58 8.18
CA ARG A 311 22.93 10.11 9.38
C ARG A 311 23.29 8.63 9.30
N ILE A 312 22.39 7.78 8.82
CA ILE A 312 22.62 6.33 8.69
C ILE A 312 23.63 6.04 7.58
N THR A 313 23.54 6.71 6.44
CA THR A 313 24.40 6.44 5.29
C THR A 313 25.72 7.19 5.33
N GLY A 314 25.81 8.31 6.05
CA GLY A 314 27.07 9.02 6.26
C GLY A 314 28.10 8.25 7.08
N SER A 315 27.69 7.15 7.74
CA SER A 315 28.56 6.23 8.47
C SER A 315 28.83 4.90 7.74
N MET A 316 28.33 4.75 6.51
CA MET A 316 28.54 3.57 5.65
C MET A 316 29.68 3.79 4.66
#